data_AF-A0A3D1BGL7-F1
#
_entry.id   AF-A0A3D1BGL7-F1
#
_cell.length_a   1.000
_cell.length_b   1.000
_cell.length_c   1.000
_cell.angle_alpha   90.00
_cell.angle_beta   90.00
_cell.angle_gamma   90.00
#
_symmetry.space_group_name_H-M   'P 1'
#
loop_
_entity.id
_entity.type
_entity.pdbx_description
1 polymer ?
#
loop_
_entity_poly.entity_id
_entity_poly.type
_entity_poly.pdbx_seq_one_letter_code
_entity_poly.pdbx_strand_id
1 'polypeptide(L)'
;MKIPSLALRILFLAFACVLCADVVGAVGDPKPAATQEHYIATWQNEAVAQMQKYGIPASITLAQGILESGNGVSELAQRSNNHFGIKCHSTWTGKRTYHDDDEKGECFRVYDDAKQSYEDHSQFLLRDRYARLFELEPTDYKGWAKGLKACGYATNPKYANLLITLIERHNLNELDVPGGTWSGEEALASNVREHDVVRRANNGGGTLDLGRSHRLRTTEHGVQFVYAEEGDTQASLTQDLDIMPWQIRAYNEVTKNHEFKAGDRIYLQPKKGHAATTWYTVRQGQNLWQISQMHGVRTKALARKNNMDPTDPLRPGMKLSLQWPLNKDGKLPWYARAMGAGGK
;
A
#
# COMPACT_ATOMS: atom_id res chain seq x y z
N MET A 1 0.50 -17.54 -84.88
CA MET A 1 1.92 -17.94 -84.87
C MET A 1 2.27 -18.37 -83.44
N LYS A 2 2.66 -19.63 -83.24
CA LYS A 2 3.34 -20.27 -82.09
C LYS A 2 2.72 -20.22 -80.66
N ILE A 3 2.60 -21.44 -80.10
CA ILE A 3 2.53 -21.84 -78.68
C ILE A 3 4.00 -22.03 -78.15
N PRO A 4 4.29 -22.48 -76.91
CA PRO A 4 4.38 -21.84 -75.56
C PRO A 4 5.83 -21.83 -74.98
N SER A 5 5.96 -21.81 -73.64
CA SER A 5 7.11 -22.24 -72.79
C SER A 5 8.17 -21.17 -72.44
N LEU A 6 8.34 -20.77 -71.16
CA LEU A 6 9.03 -21.43 -70.02
C LEU A 6 10.50 -20.96 -69.91
N ALA A 7 10.97 -20.88 -68.65
CA ALA A 7 12.36 -20.71 -68.17
C ALA A 7 12.88 -19.25 -68.07
N LEU A 8 13.16 -18.73 -66.86
CA LEU A 8 14.23 -19.05 -65.90
C LEU A 8 15.36 -18.02 -66.00
N ARG A 9 15.43 -17.09 -65.04
CA ARG A 9 16.69 -16.44 -64.57
C ARG A 9 16.53 -16.17 -63.07
N ILE A 10 17.05 -17.06 -62.23
CA ILE A 10 18.36 -16.98 -61.57
C ILE A 10 18.38 -15.94 -60.43
N LEU A 11 18.27 -16.49 -59.22
CA LEU A 11 19.15 -16.27 -58.07
C LEU A 11 19.26 -14.85 -57.49
N PHE A 12 18.58 -14.61 -56.37
CA PHE A 12 19.17 -13.87 -55.24
C PHE A 12 18.75 -14.55 -53.93
N LEU A 13 19.72 -15.26 -53.34
CA LEU A 13 19.72 -15.57 -51.91
C LEU A 13 19.94 -14.25 -51.16
N ALA A 14 19.00 -13.87 -50.31
CA ALA A 14 19.28 -13.02 -49.15
C ALA A 14 18.22 -13.29 -48.08
N PHE A 15 18.55 -14.26 -47.23
CA PHE A 15 18.22 -14.36 -45.81
C PHE A 15 17.32 -13.24 -45.25
N ALA A 16 16.00 -13.39 -45.34
CA ALA A 16 15.07 -12.61 -44.53
C ALA A 16 14.81 -13.40 -43.25
N CYS A 17 15.65 -13.12 -42.25
CA CYS A 17 15.52 -13.58 -40.88
C CYS A 17 14.09 -13.26 -40.38
N VAL A 18 13.33 -14.31 -40.07
CA VAL A 18 12.08 -14.21 -39.32
C VAL A 18 12.45 -13.71 -37.92
N LEU A 19 12.41 -12.40 -37.73
CA LEU A 19 12.34 -11.81 -36.40
C LEU A 19 10.95 -12.11 -35.87
N CYS A 20 10.83 -13.21 -35.11
CA CYS A 20 9.83 -13.30 -34.05
C CYS A 20 10.08 -12.11 -33.13
N ALA A 21 9.29 -11.05 -33.30
CA ALA A 21 9.16 -10.03 -32.28
C ALA A 21 8.44 -10.71 -31.11
N ASP A 22 9.21 -11.17 -30.14
CA ASP A 22 8.70 -11.48 -28.82
C ASP A 22 8.00 -10.22 -28.33
N VAL A 23 6.68 -10.28 -28.22
CA VAL A 23 5.88 -9.27 -27.54
C VAL A 23 6.22 -9.43 -26.06
N VAL A 24 7.31 -8.79 -25.64
CA VAL A 24 7.58 -8.54 -24.23
C VAL A 24 6.48 -7.60 -23.78
N GLY A 25 5.45 -8.16 -23.16
CA GLY A 25 4.41 -7.40 -22.49
C GLY A 25 5.09 -6.38 -21.59
N ALA A 26 4.73 -5.11 -21.75
CA ALA A 26 5.20 -4.04 -20.88
C ALA A 26 4.86 -4.43 -19.43
N VAL A 27 5.87 -4.89 -18.70
CA VAL A 27 5.81 -5.00 -17.25
C VAL A 27 5.71 -3.56 -16.79
N GLY A 28 4.49 -3.14 -16.42
CA GLY A 28 4.21 -1.76 -16.01
C GLY A 28 5.24 -1.30 -15.00
N ASP A 29 5.64 -0.04 -15.11
CA ASP A 29 6.65 0.54 -14.25
C ASP A 29 6.33 0.21 -12.78
N PRO A 30 7.33 -0.22 -12.00
CA PRO A 30 7.11 -0.53 -10.61
C PRO A 30 6.58 0.72 -9.92
N LYS A 31 5.44 0.59 -9.24
CA LYS A 31 4.96 1.64 -8.35
C LYS A 31 6.11 2.01 -7.40
N PRO A 32 6.47 3.30 -7.27
CA PRO A 32 7.52 3.75 -6.36
C PRO A 32 7.24 3.23 -4.94
N ALA A 33 8.28 3.16 -4.11
CA ALA A 33 8.12 2.71 -2.73
C ALA A 33 7.01 3.51 -2.03
N ALA A 34 6.14 2.82 -1.28
CA ALA A 34 4.96 3.39 -0.63
C ALA A 34 5.31 4.19 0.63
N THR A 35 6.38 4.99 0.58
CA THR A 35 6.85 5.76 1.73
C THR A 35 6.04 7.04 1.89
N GLN A 36 6.08 7.63 3.08
CA GLN A 36 5.38 8.88 3.34
C GLN A 36 6.00 10.01 2.51
N GLU A 37 7.33 10.04 2.35
CA GLU A 37 8.03 11.05 1.54
C GLU A 37 7.62 11.00 0.07
N HIS A 38 7.45 9.79 -0.49
CA HIS A 38 6.96 9.68 -1.86
C HIS A 38 5.53 10.20 -1.98
N TYR A 39 4.68 9.91 -1.01
CA TYR A 39 3.32 10.46 -0.98
C TYR A 39 3.34 11.99 -0.88
N ILE A 40 4.16 12.55 0.01
CA ILE A 40 4.31 13.99 0.21
C ILE A 40 4.77 14.65 -1.08
N ALA A 41 5.86 14.20 -1.69
CA ALA A 41 6.35 14.76 -2.95
C ALA A 41 5.31 14.69 -4.08
N THR A 42 4.54 13.60 -4.13
CA THR A 42 3.48 13.44 -5.13
C THR A 42 2.34 14.44 -4.93
N TRP A 43 1.94 14.69 -3.69
CA TRP A 43 0.68 15.38 -3.38
C TRP A 43 0.84 16.77 -2.76
N GLN A 44 2.06 17.20 -2.41
CA GLN A 44 2.30 18.48 -1.72
C GLN A 44 1.77 19.67 -2.50
N ASN A 45 1.95 19.70 -3.82
CA ASN A 45 1.47 20.79 -4.66
C ASN A 45 -0.06 20.86 -4.70
N GLU A 46 -0.72 19.70 -4.70
CA GLU A 46 -2.19 19.64 -4.61
C GLU A 46 -2.65 20.11 -3.23
N ALA A 47 -2.02 19.65 -2.15
CA ALA A 47 -2.37 20.08 -0.79
C ALA A 47 -2.19 21.60 -0.59
N VAL A 48 -1.11 22.19 -1.13
CA VAL A 48 -0.91 23.65 -1.12
C VAL A 48 -1.97 24.36 -1.96
N ALA A 49 -2.35 23.84 -3.13
CA ALA A 49 -3.43 24.40 -3.93
C ALA A 49 -4.78 24.36 -3.17
N GLN A 50 -5.08 23.27 -2.48
CA GLN A 50 -6.26 23.13 -1.63
C GLN A 50 -6.21 24.11 -0.45
N MET A 51 -5.06 24.29 0.18
CA MET A 51 -4.87 25.29 1.24
C MET A 51 -5.14 26.71 0.75
N GLN A 52 -4.59 27.08 -0.41
CA GLN A 52 -4.80 28.41 -0.99
C GLN A 52 -6.27 28.65 -1.37
N LYS A 53 -6.96 27.60 -1.83
CA LYS A 53 -8.35 27.69 -2.28
C LYS A 53 -9.36 27.67 -1.13
N TYR A 54 -9.08 26.91 -0.07
CA TYR A 54 -10.04 26.60 0.98
C TYR A 54 -9.63 27.03 2.38
N GLY A 55 -8.38 27.42 2.61
CA GLY A 55 -7.88 27.85 3.92
C GLY A 55 -7.59 26.70 4.90
N ILE A 56 -7.53 25.46 4.43
CA ILE A 56 -7.15 24.29 5.25
C ILE A 56 -5.63 24.12 5.16
N PRO A 57 -4.88 24.04 6.27
CA PRO A 57 -3.42 23.90 6.21
C PRO A 57 -2.98 22.73 5.33
N ALA A 58 -1.97 22.95 4.48
CA ALA A 58 -1.44 21.93 3.59
C ALA A 58 -0.88 20.74 4.39
N SER A 59 -0.24 21.04 5.53
CA SER A 59 0.27 20.04 6.47
C SER A 59 -0.82 19.11 7.01
N ILE A 60 -1.99 19.66 7.34
CA ILE A 60 -3.16 18.89 7.79
C ILE A 60 -3.67 18.00 6.66
N THR A 61 -3.86 18.57 5.48
CA THR A 61 -4.36 17.83 4.31
C THR A 61 -3.44 16.66 3.96
N LEU A 62 -2.11 16.87 3.93
CA LEU A 62 -1.14 15.80 3.69
C LEU A 62 -1.10 14.77 4.80
N ALA A 63 -1.07 15.18 6.07
CA ALA A 63 -1.05 14.25 7.19
C ALA A 63 -2.30 13.36 7.24
N GLN A 64 -3.47 13.94 6.95
CA GLN A 64 -4.70 13.16 6.78
C GLN A 64 -4.60 12.23 5.57
N GLY A 65 -4.16 12.73 4.41
CA GLY A 65 -3.96 11.92 3.21
C GLY A 65 -3.06 10.71 3.48
N ILE A 66 -1.91 10.90 4.11
CA ILE A 66 -0.97 9.85 4.53
C ILE A 66 -1.67 8.83 5.44
N LEU A 67 -2.34 9.31 6.50
CA LEU A 67 -2.93 8.46 7.52
C LEU A 67 -4.12 7.65 6.99
N GLU A 68 -5.05 8.28 6.28
CA GLU A 68 -6.32 7.69 5.82
C GLU A 68 -6.10 6.77 4.61
N SER A 69 -5.17 7.12 3.72
CA SER A 69 -4.86 6.28 2.55
C SER A 69 -3.76 5.26 2.78
N GLY A 70 -3.08 5.31 3.93
CA GLY A 70 -1.85 4.57 4.18
C GLY A 70 -0.84 4.85 3.07
N ASN A 71 -0.43 6.11 2.90
CA ASN A 71 0.49 6.56 1.85
C ASN A 71 0.01 6.25 0.42
N GLY A 72 -1.31 6.25 0.20
CA GLY A 72 -1.93 5.95 -1.09
C GLY A 72 -2.03 4.47 -1.43
N VAL A 73 -1.58 3.57 -0.54
CA VAL A 73 -1.56 2.12 -0.82
C VAL A 73 -2.70 1.33 -0.22
N SER A 74 -3.62 1.97 0.50
CA SER A 74 -4.86 1.30 0.90
C SER A 74 -5.62 0.79 -0.33
N GLU A 75 -6.41 -0.27 -0.15
CA GLU A 75 -7.20 -0.82 -1.25
C GLU A 75 -8.19 0.22 -1.79
N LEU A 76 -8.81 1.01 -0.91
CA LEU A 76 -9.73 2.07 -1.26
C LEU A 76 -9.04 3.17 -2.08
N ALA A 77 -7.86 3.62 -1.67
CA ALA A 77 -7.08 4.61 -2.42
C ALA A 77 -6.72 4.09 -3.82
N GLN A 78 -6.17 2.87 -3.92
CA GLN A 78 -5.72 2.33 -5.19
C GLN A 78 -6.84 1.97 -6.17
N ARG A 79 -8.01 1.56 -5.67
CA ARG A 79 -9.13 1.11 -6.51
C ARG A 79 -10.15 2.20 -6.80
N SER A 80 -10.20 3.23 -5.98
CA SER A 80 -11.27 4.23 -6.02
C SER A 80 -10.75 5.66 -6.02
N ASN A 81 -9.43 5.85 -6.01
CA ASN A 81 -8.78 7.16 -5.89
C ASN A 81 -9.27 7.96 -4.68
N ASN A 82 -9.78 7.28 -3.64
CA ASN A 82 -10.36 7.89 -2.46
C ASN A 82 -9.34 7.87 -1.33
N HIS A 83 -8.57 8.95 -1.21
CA HIS A 83 -7.46 9.03 -0.26
C HIS A 83 -7.88 9.37 1.17
N PHE A 84 -9.11 9.87 1.35
CA PHE A 84 -9.59 10.41 2.64
C PHE A 84 -10.74 9.58 3.24
N GLY A 85 -11.05 8.42 2.65
CA GLY A 85 -12.11 7.54 3.16
C GLY A 85 -13.52 8.16 3.09
N ILE A 86 -13.78 9.05 2.12
CA ILE A 86 -15.06 9.78 2.07
C ILE A 86 -16.20 8.81 1.74
N LYS A 87 -17.12 8.66 2.70
CA LYS A 87 -18.31 7.80 2.58
C LYS A 87 -19.35 8.42 1.64
N CYS A 88 -20.19 7.57 1.05
CA CYS A 88 -21.36 8.01 0.29
C CYS A 88 -22.38 8.60 1.27
N HIS A 89 -22.73 9.87 1.08
CA HIS A 89 -23.89 10.45 1.75
C HIS A 89 -25.10 10.46 0.79
N SER A 90 -26.29 10.79 1.32
CA SER A 90 -27.52 10.84 0.54
C SER A 90 -27.44 11.75 -0.69
N THR A 91 -26.57 12.76 -0.66
CA THR A 91 -26.36 13.72 -1.75
C THR A 91 -25.33 13.27 -2.80
N TRP A 92 -24.63 12.15 -2.59
CA TRP A 92 -23.60 11.69 -3.52
C TRP A 92 -24.22 11.01 -4.74
N THR A 93 -24.03 11.58 -5.94
CA THR A 93 -24.55 11.04 -7.21
C THR A 93 -23.48 10.40 -8.10
N GLY A 94 -22.20 10.48 -7.71
CA GLY A 94 -21.09 9.90 -8.47
C GLY A 94 -20.91 8.39 -8.29
N LYS A 95 -19.80 7.86 -8.82
CA LYS A 95 -19.44 6.43 -8.73
C LYS A 95 -19.26 6.00 -7.26
N ARG A 96 -19.53 4.72 -6.98
CA ARG A 96 -19.55 4.16 -5.61
C ARG A 96 -18.86 2.81 -5.59
N THR A 97 -18.26 2.49 -4.45
CA THR A 97 -17.73 1.16 -4.12
C THR A 97 -18.21 0.79 -2.72
N TYR A 98 -18.19 -0.51 -2.40
CA TYR A 98 -18.55 -1.01 -1.08
C TYR A 98 -17.36 -1.76 -0.49
N HIS A 99 -16.97 -1.37 0.71
CA HIS A 99 -15.90 -2.02 1.46
C HIS A 99 -16.38 -2.27 2.88
N ASP A 100 -15.90 -3.38 3.45
CA ASP A 100 -16.08 -3.66 4.88
C ASP A 100 -14.92 -2.97 5.61
N ASP A 101 -15.17 -1.78 6.18
CA ASP A 101 -14.18 -1.02 6.97
C ASP A 101 -14.55 -1.06 8.46
N ASP A 102 -15.46 -0.19 8.92
CA ASP A 102 -15.99 -0.21 10.29
C ASP A 102 -17.20 -1.15 10.42
N GLU A 103 -18.09 -1.11 9.41
CA GLU A 103 -19.29 -1.94 9.30
C GLU A 103 -19.30 -2.71 7.97
N LYS A 104 -20.16 -3.73 7.87
CA LYS A 104 -20.30 -4.47 6.61
C LYS A 104 -21.01 -3.61 5.56
N GLY A 105 -20.42 -3.54 4.37
CA GLY A 105 -21.04 -2.90 3.22
C GLY A 105 -21.11 -1.38 3.29
N GLU A 106 -20.12 -0.73 3.91
CA GLU A 106 -20.04 0.72 3.90
C GLU A 106 -19.79 1.22 2.48
N CYS A 107 -20.54 2.25 2.09
CA CYS A 107 -20.43 2.86 0.78
C CYS A 107 -19.38 3.96 0.80
N PHE A 108 -18.43 3.90 -0.13
CA PHE A 108 -17.41 4.91 -0.35
C PHE A 108 -17.51 5.50 -1.75
N ARG A 109 -17.14 6.79 -1.85
CA ARG A 109 -17.09 7.50 -3.13
C ARG A 109 -15.93 6.97 -3.97
N VAL A 110 -16.13 6.97 -5.29
CA VAL A 110 -15.12 6.59 -6.29
C VAL A 110 -14.86 7.80 -7.18
N TYR A 111 -13.58 8.08 -7.40
CA TYR A 111 -13.11 9.20 -8.20
C TYR A 111 -12.31 8.71 -9.41
N ASP A 112 -12.27 9.52 -10.47
CA ASP A 112 -11.48 9.21 -11.66
C ASP A 112 -9.99 9.54 -11.45
N ASP A 113 -9.70 10.51 -10.58
CA ASP A 113 -8.36 10.95 -10.20
C ASP A 113 -8.35 11.25 -8.68
N ALA A 114 -7.24 10.95 -8.01
CA ALA A 114 -7.11 11.19 -6.57
C ALA A 114 -7.20 12.68 -6.20
N LYS A 115 -6.84 13.62 -7.09
CA LYS A 115 -7.08 15.07 -6.91
C LYS A 115 -8.54 15.40 -6.65
N GLN A 116 -9.48 14.66 -7.26
CA GLN A 116 -10.91 14.86 -6.99
C GLN A 116 -11.27 14.49 -5.55
N SER A 117 -10.56 13.53 -4.94
CA SER A 117 -10.75 13.21 -3.53
C SER A 117 -10.16 14.28 -2.60
N TYR A 118 -9.07 14.96 -3.00
CA TYR A 118 -8.54 16.14 -2.30
C TYR A 118 -9.55 17.29 -2.31
N GLU A 119 -10.10 17.59 -3.48
CA GLU A 119 -11.14 18.61 -3.65
C GLU A 119 -12.39 18.29 -2.81
N ASP A 120 -12.91 17.06 -2.86
CA ASP A 120 -14.08 16.64 -2.10
C ASP A 120 -13.81 16.60 -0.58
N HIS A 121 -12.58 16.27 -0.17
CA HIS A 121 -12.15 16.36 1.23
C HIS A 121 -12.16 17.80 1.73
N SER A 122 -11.61 18.74 0.96
CA SER A 122 -11.63 20.15 1.32
C SER A 122 -13.05 20.67 1.46
N GLN A 123 -13.92 20.36 0.49
CA GLN A 123 -15.34 20.70 0.53
C GLN A 123 -16.08 20.07 1.73
N PHE A 124 -15.70 18.84 2.11
CA PHE A 124 -16.24 18.19 3.30
C PHE A 124 -15.86 18.94 4.59
N LEU A 125 -14.64 19.47 4.67
CA LEU A 125 -14.17 20.25 5.81
C LEU A 125 -14.75 21.66 5.88
N LEU A 126 -15.37 22.19 4.82
CA LEU A 126 -16.08 23.48 4.86
C LEU A 126 -17.44 23.43 5.58
N ARG A 127 -17.92 22.25 5.97
CA ARG A 127 -19.22 22.11 6.66
C ARG A 127 -19.19 22.78 8.04
N ASP A 128 -20.32 23.34 8.47
CA ASP A 128 -20.49 24.08 9.73
C ASP A 128 -19.86 23.42 10.96
N ARG A 129 -19.90 22.09 11.04
CA ARG A 129 -19.29 21.33 12.15
C ARG A 129 -17.79 21.61 12.34
N TYR A 130 -17.10 22.05 11.29
CA TYR A 130 -15.67 22.36 11.26
C TYR A 130 -15.39 23.86 11.16
N ALA A 131 -16.41 24.72 11.08
CA ALA A 131 -16.26 26.15 10.85
C ALA A 131 -15.28 26.83 11.82
N ARG A 132 -15.32 26.45 13.11
CA ARG A 132 -14.40 26.97 14.15
C ARG A 132 -12.91 26.72 13.87
N LEU A 133 -12.57 25.76 13.00
CA LEU A 133 -11.18 25.50 12.63
C LEU A 133 -10.60 26.63 11.78
N PHE A 134 -11.44 27.27 10.99
CA PHE A 134 -11.06 28.39 10.12
C PHE A 134 -10.92 29.71 10.90
N GLU A 135 -11.17 29.71 12.21
CA GLU A 135 -10.84 30.81 13.12
C GLU A 135 -9.39 30.71 13.62
N LEU A 136 -8.73 29.56 13.43
CA LEU A 136 -7.34 29.34 13.79
C LEU A 136 -6.41 29.90 12.71
N GLU A 137 -5.22 30.33 13.12
CA GLU A 137 -4.15 30.66 12.18
C GLU A 137 -3.83 29.45 11.30
N PRO A 138 -3.62 29.63 9.98
CA PRO A 138 -3.26 28.53 9.07
C PRO A 138 -2.00 27.77 9.50
N THR A 139 -1.10 28.41 10.25
CA THR A 139 0.11 27.77 10.78
C THR A 139 -0.12 26.98 12.08
N ASP A 140 -1.29 27.08 12.72
CA ASP A 140 -1.61 26.34 13.95
C ASP A 140 -2.11 24.91 13.66
N TYR A 141 -1.26 24.11 13.04
CA TYR A 141 -1.58 22.71 12.74
C TYR A 141 -1.90 21.89 14.00
N LYS A 142 -1.38 22.27 15.17
CA LYS A 142 -1.69 21.61 16.46
C LYS A 142 -3.12 21.89 16.89
N GLY A 143 -3.57 23.14 16.79
CA GLY A 143 -4.95 23.54 17.01
C GLY A 143 -5.89 22.85 16.03
N TRP A 144 -5.55 22.86 14.74
CA TRP A 144 -6.31 22.17 13.69
C TRP A 144 -6.47 20.67 13.96
N ALA A 145 -5.38 19.94 14.26
CA ALA A 145 -5.44 18.51 14.54
C ALA A 145 -6.30 18.16 15.76
N LYS A 146 -6.17 18.93 16.85
CA LYS A 146 -7.00 18.78 18.06
C LYS A 146 -8.46 19.12 17.78
N GLY A 147 -8.70 20.20 17.04
CA GLY A 147 -10.01 20.68 16.68
C GLY A 147 -10.75 19.70 15.77
N LEU A 148 -10.10 19.13 14.74
CA LEU A 148 -10.65 18.08 13.88
C LEU A 148 -11.15 16.88 14.70
N LYS A 149 -10.33 16.42 15.64
CA LYS A 149 -10.71 15.36 16.57
C LYS A 149 -11.92 15.76 17.41
N ALA A 150 -11.91 16.96 18.00
CA ALA A 150 -12.98 17.46 18.84
C ALA A 150 -14.29 17.75 18.05
N CYS A 151 -14.19 18.05 16.75
CA CYS A 151 -15.33 18.18 15.83
C CYS A 151 -15.89 16.82 15.40
N GLY A 152 -15.23 15.71 15.77
CA GLY A 152 -15.67 14.34 15.47
C GLY A 152 -15.30 13.87 14.07
N TYR A 153 -14.19 14.36 13.49
CA TYR A 153 -13.68 13.84 12.21
C TYR A 153 -13.35 12.34 12.31
N ALA A 154 -12.68 11.92 13.40
CA ALA A 154 -12.31 10.53 13.65
C ALA A 154 -12.65 10.08 15.08
N THR A 155 -12.95 8.79 15.24
CA THR A 155 -13.29 8.17 16.54
C THR A 155 -12.05 7.82 17.37
N ASN A 156 -10.91 7.57 16.74
CA ASN A 156 -9.64 7.25 17.42
C ASN A 156 -9.21 8.37 18.39
N PRO A 157 -9.02 8.11 19.71
CA PRO A 157 -8.63 9.14 20.67
C PRO A 157 -7.25 9.74 20.41
N LYS A 158 -6.38 9.01 19.68
CA LYS A 158 -5.01 9.45 19.36
C LYS A 158 -4.92 10.22 18.04
N TYR A 159 -6.03 10.44 17.34
CA TYR A 159 -6.05 11.01 15.98
C TYR A 159 -5.24 12.31 15.87
N ALA A 160 -5.51 13.28 16.73
CA ALA A 160 -4.81 14.56 16.74
C ALA A 160 -3.29 14.38 16.88
N ASN A 161 -2.86 13.51 17.80
CA ASN A 161 -1.44 13.24 18.02
C ASN A 161 -0.79 12.52 16.83
N LEU A 162 -1.52 11.64 16.14
CA LEU A 162 -1.03 10.99 14.93
C LEU A 162 -0.76 12.01 13.82
N LEU A 163 -1.68 12.96 13.59
CA LEU A 163 -1.48 14.04 12.63
C LEU A 163 -0.30 14.93 13.01
N ILE A 164 -0.25 15.39 14.27
CA ILE A 164 0.86 16.22 14.76
C ILE A 164 2.21 15.50 14.58
N THR A 165 2.26 14.19 14.87
CA THR A 165 3.48 13.39 14.69
C THR A 165 3.90 13.34 13.23
N LEU A 166 2.96 13.16 12.29
CA LEU A 166 3.27 13.14 10.85
C LEU A 166 3.77 14.49 10.36
N ILE A 167 3.13 15.57 10.80
CA ILE A 167 3.49 16.94 10.44
C ILE A 167 4.89 17.28 10.96
N GLU A 168 5.17 16.98 12.23
CA GLU A 168 6.48 17.27 12.83
C GLU A 168 7.59 16.36 12.30
N ARG A 169 7.30 15.08 12.02
CA ARG A 169 8.27 14.14 11.47
C ARG A 169 8.79 14.55 10.10
N HIS A 170 7.90 15.06 9.27
CA HIS A 170 8.19 15.43 7.89
C HIS A 170 8.29 16.93 7.68
N ASN A 171 8.29 17.74 8.75
CA ASN A 171 8.29 19.21 8.67
C ASN A 171 7.21 19.76 7.71
N LEU A 172 6.02 19.14 7.67
CA LEU A 172 4.98 19.52 6.70
C LEU A 172 4.44 20.93 6.94
N ASN A 173 4.60 21.47 8.15
CA ASN A 173 4.24 22.83 8.51
C ASN A 173 5.03 23.89 7.73
N GLU A 174 6.16 23.52 7.10
CA GLU A 174 6.88 24.38 6.16
C GLU A 174 6.04 24.77 4.93
N LEU A 175 5.05 23.94 4.58
CA LEU A 175 4.13 24.21 3.46
C LEU A 175 3.00 25.18 3.82
N ASP A 176 2.75 25.42 5.11
CA ASP A 176 1.62 26.24 5.57
C ASP A 176 1.90 27.75 5.52
N VAL A 177 3.12 28.14 5.17
CA VAL A 177 3.52 29.54 5.06
C VAL A 177 3.58 30.01 3.61
N PRO A 178 3.35 31.31 3.32
CA PRO A 178 3.45 31.84 1.97
C PRO A 178 4.83 31.60 1.35
N GLY A 179 4.86 30.94 0.18
CA GLY A 179 6.11 30.59 -0.51
C GLY A 179 6.90 29.45 0.16
N GLY A 180 6.31 28.78 1.14
CA GLY A 180 6.89 27.64 1.82
C GLY A 180 7.20 26.48 0.86
N THR A 181 8.36 25.88 1.04
CA THR A 181 8.83 24.72 0.27
C THR A 181 9.20 23.62 1.25
N TRP A 182 8.78 22.39 0.97
CA TRP A 182 9.10 21.25 1.82
C TRP A 182 10.58 20.85 1.71
N SER A 183 11.29 20.84 2.83
CA SER A 183 12.72 20.49 2.89
C SER A 183 13.03 19.00 2.79
N GLY A 184 12.02 18.12 2.86
CA GLY A 184 12.23 16.66 2.86
C GLY A 184 12.53 16.03 1.50
N GLU A 185 12.62 16.82 0.42
CA GLU A 185 12.91 16.33 -0.94
C GLU A 185 14.31 15.70 -1.05
N GLU A 186 15.28 16.17 -0.27
CA GLU A 186 16.63 15.59 -0.17
C GLU A 186 16.60 14.17 0.44
N ALA A 187 15.81 13.98 1.50
CA ALA A 187 15.61 12.67 2.13
C ALA A 187 14.92 11.70 1.15
N LEU A 188 13.94 12.17 0.38
CA LEU A 188 13.33 11.35 -0.68
C LEU A 188 14.36 10.92 -1.73
N ALA A 189 15.22 11.83 -2.18
CA ALA A 189 16.24 11.53 -3.18
C ALA A 189 17.24 10.45 -2.72
N SER A 190 17.61 10.42 -1.44
CA SER A 190 18.41 9.32 -0.88
C SER A 190 17.64 7.98 -0.88
N ASN A 191 16.36 8.00 -0.49
CA ASN A 191 15.54 6.78 -0.36
C ASN A 191 15.22 6.14 -1.71
N VAL A 192 14.93 6.97 -2.73
CA VAL A 192 14.65 6.51 -4.09
C VAL A 192 15.90 5.89 -4.72
N ARG A 193 17.07 6.54 -4.54
CA ARG A 193 18.35 6.00 -5.01
C ARG A 193 18.66 4.64 -4.37
N GLU A 194 18.39 4.48 -3.08
CA GLU A 194 18.56 3.20 -2.39
C GLU A 194 17.64 2.11 -2.95
N HIS A 195 16.34 2.41 -3.15
CA HIS A 195 15.38 1.47 -3.75
C HIS A 195 15.79 1.04 -5.17
N ASP A 196 16.28 1.98 -6.00
CA ASP A 196 16.71 1.70 -7.38
C ASP A 196 18.03 0.90 -7.43
N VAL A 197 18.95 1.12 -6.48
CA VAL A 197 20.16 0.30 -6.32
C VAL A 197 19.81 -1.13 -5.91
N VAL A 198 18.88 -1.32 -4.97
CA VAL A 198 18.38 -2.65 -4.58
C VAL A 198 17.73 -3.39 -5.75
N ARG A 199 17.00 -2.68 -6.63
CA ARG A 199 16.44 -3.28 -7.86
C ARG A 199 17.53 -3.79 -8.81
N ARG A 200 18.61 -3.04 -9.00
CA ARG A 200 19.73 -3.45 -9.87
C ARG A 200 20.48 -4.66 -9.30
N ALA A 201 20.64 -4.73 -7.97
CA ALA A 201 21.27 -5.85 -7.28
C ALA A 201 20.48 -7.17 -7.38
N ASN A 202 19.16 -7.13 -7.60
CA ASN A 202 18.36 -8.34 -7.84
C ASN A 202 18.63 -9.00 -9.21
N ASN A 203 19.34 -8.33 -10.13
CA ASN A 203 19.84 -8.91 -11.39
C ASN A 203 21.32 -9.33 -11.33
N GLY A 204 21.97 -9.20 -10.18
CA GLY A 204 23.37 -9.56 -9.99
C GLY A 204 23.81 -9.14 -8.59
N GLY A 205 24.04 -10.14 -7.73
CA GLY A 205 24.27 -9.94 -6.30
C GLY A 205 25.37 -8.92 -5.99
N GLY A 206 25.00 -7.88 -5.24
CA GLY A 206 25.90 -6.90 -4.65
C GLY A 206 25.13 -6.03 -3.66
N THR A 207 25.57 -6.02 -2.40
CA THR A 207 24.98 -5.20 -1.34
C THR A 207 25.81 -3.93 -1.21
N LEU A 208 25.19 -2.75 -1.37
CA LEU A 208 25.78 -1.48 -0.95
C LEU A 208 24.95 -0.97 0.24
N ASP A 209 25.64 -0.76 1.35
CA ASP A 209 25.12 -0.43 2.67
C ASP A 209 25.27 1.07 2.91
N LEU A 210 24.14 1.79 3.01
CA LEU A 210 24.08 3.23 3.24
C LEU A 210 22.85 3.62 4.07
N GLY A 211 22.86 3.26 5.36
CA GLY A 211 22.33 4.14 6.41
C GLY A 211 20.83 4.09 6.74
N ARG A 212 20.04 3.25 6.08
CA ARG A 212 18.80 2.68 6.65
C ARG A 212 19.08 1.24 7.01
N SER A 213 18.88 0.85 8.26
CA SER A 213 19.29 -0.49 8.72
C SER A 213 18.57 -1.59 7.94
N HIS A 214 17.35 -1.33 7.45
CA HIS A 214 16.48 -2.36 6.90
C HIS A 214 16.29 -2.31 5.38
N ARG A 215 16.68 -3.39 4.68
CA ARG A 215 16.46 -3.51 3.23
C ARG A 215 15.00 -3.81 2.87
N LEU A 216 14.38 -2.91 2.11
CA LEU A 216 13.03 -3.10 1.56
C LEU A 216 12.95 -4.27 0.57
N ARG A 217 11.90 -5.09 0.72
CA ARG A 217 11.57 -6.21 -0.16
C ARG A 217 10.09 -6.20 -0.49
N THR A 218 9.72 -6.90 -1.56
CA THR A 218 8.34 -6.98 -2.04
C THR A 218 7.98 -8.44 -2.30
N THR A 219 6.81 -8.87 -1.84
CA THR A 219 6.28 -10.20 -2.18
C THR A 219 5.86 -10.27 -3.64
N GLU A 220 5.64 -11.48 -4.17
CA GLU A 220 5.12 -11.71 -5.53
C GLU A 220 3.80 -10.99 -5.82
N HIS A 221 3.07 -10.53 -4.79
CA HIS A 221 1.82 -9.80 -4.90
C HIS A 221 1.92 -8.31 -4.52
N GLY A 222 3.13 -7.75 -4.55
CA GLY A 222 3.31 -6.31 -4.35
C GLY A 222 3.11 -5.86 -2.91
N VAL A 223 3.36 -6.73 -1.92
CA VAL A 223 3.31 -6.36 -0.50
C VAL A 223 4.71 -6.09 -0.01
N GLN A 224 4.96 -4.86 0.43
CA GLN A 224 6.27 -4.45 0.91
C GLN A 224 6.54 -4.90 2.35
N PHE A 225 7.76 -5.38 2.59
CA PHE A 225 8.23 -5.84 3.90
C PHE A 225 9.75 -5.66 4.05
N VAL A 226 10.22 -5.72 5.30
CA VAL A 226 11.64 -5.83 5.67
C VAL A 226 11.86 -7.08 6.53
N TYR A 227 13.10 -7.48 6.75
CA TYR A 227 13.43 -8.49 7.76
C TYR A 227 13.83 -7.79 9.04
N ALA A 228 13.31 -8.24 10.18
CA ALA A 228 13.78 -7.82 11.49
C ALA A 228 15.23 -8.26 11.68
N GLU A 229 16.03 -7.42 12.30
CA GLU A 229 17.40 -7.65 12.72
C GLU A 229 17.47 -7.87 14.24
N GLU A 230 18.64 -8.26 14.73
CA GLU A 230 18.84 -8.48 16.16
C GLU A 230 18.79 -7.14 16.93
N GLY A 231 17.98 -7.09 17.99
CA GLY A 231 17.81 -5.89 18.81
C GLY A 231 16.70 -4.95 18.32
N ASP A 232 16.02 -5.27 17.23
CA ASP A 232 14.88 -4.46 16.78
C ASP A 232 13.75 -4.43 17.79
N THR A 233 13.23 -3.22 17.96
CA THR A 233 12.04 -2.95 18.73
C THR A 233 10.98 -2.39 17.81
N GLN A 234 9.70 -2.52 18.17
CA GLN A 234 8.64 -1.83 17.40
C GLN A 234 8.91 -0.33 17.28
N ALA A 235 9.55 0.28 18.29
CA ALA A 235 9.89 1.70 18.27
C ALA A 235 10.98 2.02 17.24
N SER A 236 12.10 1.28 17.24
CA SER A 236 13.18 1.47 16.25
C SER A 236 12.66 1.25 14.83
N LEU A 237 11.91 0.18 14.62
CA LEU A 237 11.30 -0.15 13.33
C LEU A 237 10.33 0.92 12.84
N THR A 238 9.49 1.48 13.73
CA THR A 238 8.57 2.56 13.31
C THR A 238 9.27 3.85 12.92
N GLN A 239 10.44 4.11 13.51
CA GLN A 239 11.26 5.27 13.19
C GLN A 239 12.03 5.04 11.88
N ASP A 240 12.69 3.88 11.73
CA ASP A 240 13.49 3.53 10.55
C ASP A 240 12.64 3.36 9.29
N LEU A 241 11.50 2.68 9.42
CA LEU A 241 10.62 2.35 8.29
C LEU A 241 9.60 3.45 7.97
N ASP A 242 9.63 4.53 8.74
CA ASP A 242 8.68 5.63 8.66
C ASP A 242 7.21 5.15 8.59
N ILE A 243 6.82 4.37 9.60
CA ILE A 243 5.44 3.89 9.78
C ILE A 243 4.94 4.22 11.18
N MET A 244 3.64 4.43 11.32
CA MET A 244 3.07 4.74 12.63
C MET A 244 3.05 3.51 13.54
N PRO A 245 3.16 3.68 14.87
CA PRO A 245 3.14 2.54 15.80
C PRO A 245 1.88 1.67 15.67
N TRP A 246 0.75 2.23 15.29
CA TRP A 246 -0.46 1.43 15.07
C TRP A 246 -0.41 0.66 13.74
N GLN A 247 0.24 1.21 12.69
CA GLN A 247 0.39 0.57 11.39
C GLN A 247 1.26 -0.68 11.48
N ILE A 248 2.43 -0.59 12.12
CA ILE A 248 3.29 -1.77 12.29
C ILE A 248 2.55 -2.92 12.99
N ARG A 249 1.71 -2.59 13.98
CA ARG A 249 0.90 -3.58 14.69
C ARG A 249 -0.23 -4.15 13.86
N ALA A 250 -0.99 -3.28 13.19
CA ALA A 250 -2.13 -3.67 12.37
C ALA A 250 -1.70 -4.51 11.16
N TYR A 251 -0.66 -4.08 10.45
CA TYR A 251 -0.18 -4.74 9.24
C TYR A 251 0.45 -6.11 9.52
N ASN A 252 1.07 -6.25 10.70
CA ASN A 252 1.70 -7.50 11.12
C ASN A 252 0.80 -8.36 12.04
N GLU A 253 -0.42 -7.91 12.37
CA GLU A 253 -1.35 -8.61 13.26
C GLU A 253 -0.74 -8.94 14.65
N VAL A 254 -0.03 -7.96 15.24
CA VAL A 254 0.69 -8.12 16.52
C VAL A 254 0.23 -7.15 17.61
N THR A 255 0.50 -7.48 18.87
CA THR A 255 0.16 -6.64 20.04
C THR A 255 1.23 -5.58 20.30
N LYS A 256 0.96 -4.64 21.22
CA LYS A 256 1.90 -3.58 21.63
C LYS A 256 3.21 -4.12 22.21
N ASN A 257 3.16 -5.27 22.87
CA ASN A 257 4.31 -5.87 23.56
C ASN A 257 4.92 -7.01 22.76
N HIS A 258 4.53 -7.17 21.48
CA HIS A 258 5.10 -8.19 20.64
C HIS A 258 6.54 -7.84 20.29
N GLU A 259 7.44 -8.80 20.45
CA GLU A 259 8.84 -8.71 20.11
C GLU A 259 9.08 -9.47 18.80
N PHE A 260 9.55 -8.75 17.78
CA PHE A 260 9.97 -9.37 16.54
C PHE A 260 11.31 -10.07 16.74
N LYS A 261 11.46 -11.25 16.14
CA LYS A 261 12.72 -12.00 16.16
C LYS A 261 13.49 -11.74 14.89
N ALA A 262 14.81 -11.74 14.98
CA ALA A 262 15.66 -11.63 13.81
C ALA A 262 15.24 -12.63 12.72
N GLY A 263 15.04 -12.15 11.50
CA GLY A 263 14.53 -12.90 10.36
C GLY A 263 13.00 -12.93 10.22
N ASP A 264 12.24 -12.35 11.14
CA ASP A 264 10.81 -12.14 10.95
C ASP A 264 10.57 -11.15 9.81
N ARG A 265 9.57 -11.41 8.96
CA ARG A 265 9.13 -10.42 7.97
C ARG A 265 8.26 -9.38 8.67
N ILE A 266 8.53 -8.11 8.42
CA ILE A 266 7.75 -6.98 8.94
C ILE A 266 7.15 -6.22 7.75
N TYR A 267 5.83 -6.26 7.64
CA TYR A 267 5.08 -5.61 6.58
C TYR A 267 4.87 -4.13 6.85
N LEU A 268 5.03 -3.34 5.79
CA LEU A 268 4.87 -1.88 5.78
C LEU A 268 3.48 -1.44 5.29
N GLN A 269 2.68 -2.38 4.83
CA GLN A 269 1.34 -2.15 4.30
C GLN A 269 0.42 -3.33 4.65
N PRO A 270 -0.91 -3.17 4.56
CA PRO A 270 -1.82 -4.27 4.83
C PRO A 270 -1.51 -5.51 3.98
N LYS A 271 -1.36 -6.66 4.64
CA LYS A 271 -1.27 -7.96 3.98
C LYS A 271 -2.50 -8.24 3.12
N LYS A 272 -2.33 -9.06 2.08
CA LYS A 272 -3.40 -9.40 1.14
C LYS A 272 -4.36 -10.42 1.74
N GLY A 273 -5.49 -10.58 1.04
CA GLY A 273 -6.47 -11.62 1.33
C GLY A 273 -6.06 -13.01 0.82
N HIS A 274 -5.04 -13.14 -0.03
CA HIS A 274 -4.56 -14.39 -0.64
C HIS A 274 -3.07 -14.30 -0.99
N ALA A 275 -2.39 -15.46 -1.08
CA ALA A 275 -1.00 -15.57 -1.52
C ALA A 275 -0.91 -15.91 -3.02
N ALA A 276 0.31 -15.80 -3.55
CA ALA A 276 0.64 -16.19 -4.93
C ALA A 276 0.68 -17.71 -5.07
N THR A 277 1.23 -18.37 -4.06
CA THR A 277 1.21 -19.82 -3.95
C THR A 277 -0.16 -20.32 -3.53
N THR A 278 -0.66 -21.38 -4.16
CA THR A 278 -1.94 -21.98 -3.77
C THR A 278 -1.86 -22.70 -2.42
N TRP A 279 -0.82 -23.51 -2.21
CA TRP A 279 -0.70 -24.41 -1.05
C TRP A 279 0.55 -24.13 -0.23
N TYR A 280 0.46 -24.41 1.06
CA TYR A 280 1.61 -24.48 1.97
C TYR A 280 1.51 -25.70 2.86
N THR A 281 2.63 -26.40 3.08
CA THR A 281 2.69 -27.55 4.00
C THR A 281 3.34 -27.10 5.30
N VAL A 282 2.59 -27.19 6.40
CA VAL A 282 3.01 -26.78 7.75
C VAL A 282 4.28 -27.52 8.16
N ARG A 283 5.29 -26.79 8.63
CA ARG A 283 6.52 -27.35 9.20
C ARG A 283 6.42 -27.43 10.72
N GLN A 284 7.32 -28.20 11.33
CA GLN A 284 7.35 -28.38 12.78
C GLN A 284 7.51 -27.05 13.52
N GLY A 285 6.69 -26.84 14.56
CA GLY A 285 6.72 -25.66 15.41
C GLY A 285 6.11 -24.39 14.82
N GLN A 286 5.54 -24.46 13.61
CA GLN A 286 4.93 -23.28 12.98
C GLN A 286 3.52 -23.00 13.50
N ASN A 287 3.21 -21.73 13.70
CA ASN A 287 1.85 -21.25 13.93
C ASN A 287 1.29 -20.49 12.72
N LEU A 288 -0.02 -20.22 12.74
CA LEU A 288 -0.69 -19.57 11.61
C LEU A 288 -0.18 -18.16 11.34
N TRP A 289 0.23 -17.43 12.38
CA TRP A 289 0.82 -16.09 12.26
C TRP A 289 2.15 -16.12 11.50
N GLN A 290 3.05 -17.08 11.78
CA GLN A 290 4.30 -17.21 11.04
C GLN A 290 4.07 -17.50 9.55
N ILE A 291 3.09 -18.35 9.23
CA ILE A 291 2.71 -18.64 7.83
C ILE A 291 2.11 -17.41 7.16
N SER A 292 1.27 -16.68 7.88
CA SER A 292 0.74 -15.37 7.49
C SER A 292 1.86 -14.39 7.16
N GLN A 293 2.90 -14.28 8.00
CA GLN A 293 4.06 -13.44 7.74
C GLN A 293 4.90 -13.92 6.56
N MET A 294 5.12 -15.23 6.39
CA MET A 294 5.92 -15.76 5.27
C MET A 294 5.27 -15.51 3.91
N HIS A 295 3.95 -15.45 3.82
CA HIS A 295 3.24 -15.35 2.54
C HIS A 295 2.52 -14.00 2.32
N GLY A 296 2.55 -13.10 3.30
CA GLY A 296 1.93 -11.78 3.19
C GLY A 296 0.41 -11.86 3.10
N VAL A 297 -0.19 -12.82 3.81
CA VAL A 297 -1.64 -13.05 3.83
C VAL A 297 -2.16 -12.89 5.25
N ARG A 298 -3.25 -12.16 5.43
CA ARG A 298 -3.86 -11.97 6.76
C ARG A 298 -4.22 -13.31 7.43
N THR A 299 -3.94 -13.45 8.72
CA THR A 299 -4.18 -14.66 9.52
C THR A 299 -5.65 -15.06 9.49
N LYS A 300 -6.57 -14.11 9.66
CA LYS A 300 -8.02 -14.35 9.55
C LYS A 300 -8.44 -14.83 8.15
N ALA A 301 -7.79 -14.33 7.11
CA ALA A 301 -8.05 -14.76 5.74
C ALA A 301 -7.48 -16.16 5.44
N LEU A 302 -6.37 -16.54 6.07
CA LEU A 302 -5.87 -17.93 6.01
C LEU A 302 -6.79 -18.88 6.77
N ALA A 303 -7.16 -18.55 8.00
CA ALA A 303 -8.05 -19.37 8.83
C ALA A 303 -9.38 -19.65 8.12
N ARG A 304 -10.03 -18.59 7.60
CA ARG A 304 -11.27 -18.70 6.84
C ARG A 304 -11.15 -19.57 5.59
N LYS A 305 -10.05 -19.50 4.84
CA LYS A 305 -9.85 -20.35 3.66
C LYS A 305 -9.72 -21.82 4.02
N ASN A 306 -9.23 -22.11 5.21
CA ASN A 306 -8.94 -23.45 5.68
C ASN A 306 -9.99 -24.00 6.65
N ASN A 307 -11.16 -23.34 6.76
CA ASN A 307 -12.26 -23.72 7.64
C ASN A 307 -11.80 -23.99 9.09
N MET A 308 -10.91 -23.13 9.60
CA MET A 308 -10.34 -23.26 10.93
C MET A 308 -10.43 -21.95 11.70
N ASP A 309 -10.31 -22.04 13.02
CA ASP A 309 -10.14 -20.89 13.90
C ASP A 309 -8.68 -20.39 13.85
N PRO A 310 -8.41 -19.07 13.91
CA PRO A 310 -7.04 -18.57 13.96
C PRO A 310 -6.18 -19.09 15.12
N THR A 311 -6.81 -19.58 16.20
CA THR A 311 -6.14 -20.14 17.37
C THR A 311 -5.96 -21.66 17.31
N ASP A 312 -6.51 -22.32 16.29
CA ASP A 312 -6.38 -23.77 16.14
C ASP A 312 -4.91 -24.18 15.99
N PRO A 313 -4.46 -25.21 16.71
CA PRO A 313 -3.08 -25.68 16.62
C PRO A 313 -2.80 -26.28 15.25
N LEU A 314 -1.67 -25.90 14.66
CA LEU A 314 -1.21 -26.47 13.39
C LEU A 314 -0.41 -27.75 13.60
N ARG A 315 -0.69 -28.77 12.79
CA ARG A 315 0.06 -30.03 12.79
C ARG A 315 1.10 -30.05 11.67
N PRO A 316 2.33 -30.49 11.92
CA PRO A 316 3.32 -30.66 10.85
C PRO A 316 2.76 -31.57 9.75
N GLY A 317 2.98 -31.22 8.48
CA GLY A 317 2.43 -31.92 7.31
C GLY A 317 1.03 -31.50 6.88
N MET A 318 0.31 -30.70 7.68
CA MET A 318 -0.99 -30.14 7.30
C MET A 318 -0.84 -29.25 6.05
N LYS A 319 -1.69 -29.45 5.04
CA LYS A 319 -1.74 -28.60 3.85
C LYS A 319 -2.75 -27.48 4.04
N LEU A 320 -2.28 -26.23 3.96
CA LEU A 320 -3.09 -25.03 4.02
C LEU A 320 -3.24 -24.42 2.63
N SER A 321 -4.46 -24.10 2.23
CA SER A 321 -4.73 -23.26 1.07
C SER A 321 -4.49 -21.80 1.44
N LEU A 322 -3.57 -21.16 0.73
CA LEU A 322 -3.25 -19.74 0.92
C LEU A 322 -4.01 -18.84 -0.05
N GLN A 323 -4.40 -19.38 -1.20
CA GLN A 323 -4.99 -18.62 -2.29
C GLN A 323 -6.53 -18.71 -2.34
N TRP A 324 -7.08 -19.93 -2.27
CA TRP A 324 -8.52 -20.18 -2.49
C TRP A 324 -9.24 -20.73 -1.25
N PRO A 325 -10.51 -20.37 -1.01
CA PRO A 325 -11.27 -20.98 0.08
C PRO A 325 -11.59 -22.45 -0.23
N LEU A 326 -11.40 -23.32 0.77
CA LEU A 326 -11.75 -24.74 0.69
C LEU A 326 -13.25 -24.95 0.90
N ASN A 327 -13.80 -25.96 0.23
CA ASN A 327 -15.15 -26.42 0.52
C ASN A 327 -15.21 -27.13 1.90
N LYS A 328 -16.40 -27.54 2.34
CA LYS A 328 -16.61 -28.22 3.63
C LYS A 328 -15.80 -29.52 3.79
N ASP A 329 -15.40 -30.14 2.68
CA ASP A 329 -14.59 -31.37 2.66
C ASP A 329 -13.08 -31.09 2.63
N GLY A 330 -12.66 -29.82 2.75
CA GLY A 330 -11.25 -29.43 2.71
C GLY A 330 -10.63 -29.46 1.30
N LYS A 331 -11.44 -29.44 0.24
CA LYS A 331 -10.99 -29.50 -1.16
C LYS A 331 -11.15 -28.16 -1.88
N LEU A 332 -10.33 -27.94 -2.90
CA LEU A 332 -10.46 -26.78 -3.78
C LEU A 332 -11.78 -26.84 -4.59
N PRO A 333 -12.51 -25.72 -4.69
CA PRO A 333 -13.64 -25.58 -5.59
C PRO A 333 -13.26 -25.89 -7.04
N TRP A 334 -14.24 -26.30 -7.85
CA TRP A 334 -14.00 -26.67 -9.25
C TRP A 334 -13.40 -25.52 -10.08
N TYR A 335 -13.83 -24.27 -9.81
CA TYR A 335 -13.32 -23.09 -10.53
C TYR A 335 -11.85 -22.79 -10.22
N ALA A 336 -11.40 -23.04 -8.99
CA ALA A 336 -9.99 -22.87 -8.62
C ALA A 336 -9.12 -23.87 -9.39
N ARG A 337 -9.59 -25.12 -9.55
CA ARG A 337 -8.92 -26.14 -10.36
C ARG A 337 -8.88 -25.78 -11.84
N ALA A 338 -9.96 -25.21 -12.38
CA ALA A 338 -10.01 -24.74 -13.76
C ALA A 338 -9.04 -23.57 -14.04
N MET A 339 -8.76 -22.74 -13.04
CA MET A 339 -7.77 -21.65 -13.11
C MET A 339 -6.32 -22.10 -12.81
N GLY A 340 -6.03 -23.40 -12.86
CA GLY A 340 -4.68 -23.93 -12.70
C GLY A 340 -4.19 -24.10 -11.25
N ALA A 341 -5.03 -23.86 -10.24
CA ALA A 341 -4.66 -24.01 -8.82
C ALA A 341 -4.49 -25.48 -8.37
N GLY A 342 -4.66 -26.44 -9.29
CA GLY A 342 -4.60 -27.88 -9.04
C GLY A 342 -3.29 -28.58 -9.43
N GLY A 343 -2.25 -27.86 -9.83
CA GLY A 343 -1.06 -28.46 -10.46
C GLY A 343 0.11 -28.78 -9.52
N LYS A 344 0.31 -30.10 -9.31
CA LYS A 344 1.47 -30.86 -8.77
C LYS A 344 1.77 -30.78 -7.27
#